data_AF-A0A7C4GFA8-F1
#
_entry.id   AF-A0A7C4GFA8-F1
#
_cell.length_a   1.000
_cell.length_b   1.000
_cell.length_c   1.000
_cell.angle_alpha   90.00
_cell.angle_beta   90.00
_cell.angle_gamma   90.00
#
_symmetry.space_group_name_H-M   'P 1'
#
loop_
_entity.id
_entity.type
_entity.pdbx_description
1 polymer ?
#
loop_
_entity_poly.entity_id
_entity_poly.type
_entity_poly.pdbx_seq_one_letter_code
_entity_poly.pdbx_strand_id
1 'polypeptide(L)'
;MAGPRGDISESARVTRGGGGRVVRYYADVHRKARNGEGFRIAYTTDGVSFKHADSFDEVPAGPGDQLFVDTIPLSHTDGVLDLLRRGVEVYYLRRLTMIRKRREELRLPKTARGDIKSLMSIEDRWFKRVTEDFLVLRRMIAAYRSLLRTHQQLINKYKALSEAERKVLRPAINSLEEQMDALAKQIAVEAGRRYPAYNRLVD
;
A
#
# COMPACT_ATOMS: atom_id res chain seq x y z
N MET A 1 -48.68 11.91 37.10
CA MET A 1 -47.83 12.39 35.98
C MET A 1 -46.51 12.85 36.56
N ALA A 2 -45.45 12.08 36.33
CA ALA A 2 -44.03 12.46 36.41
C ALA A 2 -43.24 11.18 36.08
N GLY A 3 -42.65 11.10 34.89
CA GLY A 3 -41.73 10.01 34.53
C GLY A 3 -40.29 10.46 34.76
N PRO A 4 -39.42 9.62 35.35
CA PRO A 4 -38.00 9.94 35.41
C PRO A 4 -37.25 9.38 34.20
N ARG A 5 -36.32 10.21 33.73
CA ARG A 5 -35.25 9.93 32.77
C ARG A 5 -34.34 8.82 33.32
N GLY A 6 -33.90 7.92 32.45
CA GLY A 6 -32.90 6.89 32.76
C GLY A 6 -31.73 6.98 31.80
N ASP A 7 -30.55 7.07 32.38
CA ASP A 7 -29.26 7.45 31.83
C ASP A 7 -28.64 6.53 30.78
N ILE A 8 -27.71 7.13 30.05
CA ILE A 8 -26.82 6.57 29.06
C ILE A 8 -25.55 6.08 29.78
N SER A 9 -25.38 4.78 29.91
CA SER A 9 -24.10 4.08 30.11
C SER A 9 -24.38 2.59 29.91
N GLU A 10 -23.57 1.77 29.26
CA GLU A 10 -22.16 1.57 29.58
C GLU A 10 -21.47 0.81 28.44
N SER A 11 -20.28 1.27 28.13
CA SER A 11 -19.29 0.70 27.22
C SER A 11 -19.12 -0.81 27.36
N ALA A 12 -19.44 -1.55 26.30
CA ALA A 12 -19.05 -2.95 26.14
C ALA A 12 -17.52 -3.05 25.98
N ARG A 13 -16.81 -3.16 27.12
CA ARG A 13 -15.45 -3.68 27.18
C ARG A 13 -15.50 -5.16 26.77
N VAL A 14 -15.12 -5.45 25.53
CA VAL A 14 -14.90 -6.83 25.09
C VAL A 14 -13.56 -7.29 25.65
N THR A 15 -13.64 -8.11 26.69
CA THR A 15 -12.57 -8.87 27.32
C THR A 15 -11.95 -9.82 26.28
N ARG A 16 -10.69 -9.57 25.88
CA ARG A 16 -9.89 -10.51 25.07
C ARG A 16 -9.20 -11.52 25.99
N GLY A 17 -9.79 -12.71 26.13
CA GLY A 17 -9.15 -13.90 26.70
C GLY A 17 -8.51 -14.76 25.60
N GLY A 18 -7.36 -15.37 25.90
CA GLY A 18 -6.51 -16.12 24.98
C GLY A 18 -7.20 -17.32 24.29
N GLY A 19 -6.78 -17.58 23.05
CA GLY A 19 -7.37 -18.59 22.14
C GLY A 19 -7.98 -18.01 20.86
N GLY A 20 -7.64 -16.77 20.48
CA GLY A 20 -8.26 -16.06 19.36
C GLY A 20 -8.06 -16.76 18.01
N ARG A 21 -9.17 -17.17 17.38
CA ARG A 21 -9.20 -17.61 15.98
C ARG A 21 -8.64 -16.48 15.10
N VAL A 22 -7.55 -16.74 14.38
CA VAL A 22 -6.98 -15.83 13.38
C VAL A 22 -8.08 -15.39 12.42
N VAL A 23 -8.35 -14.09 12.36
CA VAL A 23 -9.36 -13.52 11.45
C VAL A 23 -8.69 -13.17 10.13
N ARG A 24 -9.32 -13.55 9.02
CA ARG A 24 -8.89 -13.19 7.66
C ARG A 24 -9.76 -12.07 7.12
N TYR A 25 -9.14 -10.95 6.79
CA TYR A 25 -9.76 -9.82 6.10
C TYR A 25 -9.37 -9.85 4.64
N TYR A 26 -10.34 -9.58 3.76
CA TYR A 26 -10.12 -9.42 2.33
C TYR A 26 -10.59 -8.03 1.92
N ALA A 27 -9.72 -7.28 1.24
CA ALA A 27 -9.99 -5.91 0.88
C ALA A 27 -9.67 -5.58 -0.58
N ASP A 28 -10.55 -4.78 -1.18
CA ASP A 28 -10.37 -4.12 -2.46
C ASP A 28 -10.07 -2.64 -2.22
N VAL A 29 -8.93 -2.17 -2.72
CA VAL A 29 -8.44 -0.80 -2.52
C VAL A 29 -8.58 -0.02 -3.82
N HIS A 30 -9.61 0.82 -3.89
CA HIS A 30 -9.88 1.64 -5.07
C HIS A 30 -9.81 3.15 -4.78
N ARG A 31 -9.49 3.93 -5.81
CA ARG A 31 -9.50 5.39 -5.75
C ARG A 31 -10.93 5.91 -5.69
N LYS A 32 -11.21 6.91 -4.84
CA LYS A 32 -12.54 7.55 -4.77
C LYS A 32 -12.84 8.42 -6.00
N ALA A 33 -11.83 9.10 -6.54
CA ALA A 33 -11.95 9.96 -7.71
C ALA A 33 -10.83 9.71 -8.73
N ARG A 34 -11.09 10.05 -10.01
CA ARG A 34 -10.08 9.99 -11.09
C ARG A 34 -8.85 10.85 -10.78
N ASN A 35 -9.02 11.92 -10.02
CA ASN A 35 -7.96 12.90 -9.72
C ASN A 35 -7.04 12.45 -8.56
N GLY A 36 -7.32 11.31 -7.92
CA GLY A 36 -6.44 10.72 -6.90
C GLY A 36 -6.64 11.24 -5.47
N GLU A 37 -7.59 12.13 -5.22
CA GLU A 37 -7.99 12.51 -3.87
C GLU A 37 -8.77 11.38 -3.20
N GLY A 38 -8.13 10.75 -2.22
CA GLY A 38 -8.72 9.71 -1.37
C GLY A 38 -8.81 8.32 -2.01
N PHE A 39 -8.71 7.32 -1.14
CA PHE A 39 -9.02 5.94 -1.46
C PHE A 39 -10.18 5.48 -0.58
N ARG A 40 -10.80 4.38 -1.01
CA ARG A 40 -11.77 3.65 -0.23
C ARG A 40 -11.34 2.19 -0.22
N ILE A 41 -11.32 1.62 0.97
CA ILE A 41 -11.01 0.23 1.23
C ILE A 41 -12.33 -0.45 1.54
N ALA A 42 -12.85 -1.21 0.58
CA ALA A 42 -13.99 -2.09 0.84
C ALA A 42 -13.43 -3.41 1.37
N TYR A 43 -13.98 -3.93 2.47
CA TYR A 43 -13.47 -5.16 3.08
C TYR A 43 -14.54 -6.05 3.69
N THR A 44 -14.20 -7.32 3.88
CA THR A 44 -15.04 -8.34 4.53
C THR A 44 -14.18 -9.41 5.20
N THR A 45 -14.76 -10.16 6.13
CA THR A 45 -14.16 -11.36 6.73
C THR A 45 -14.91 -12.64 6.35
N ASP A 46 -16.12 -12.53 5.80
CA ASP A 46 -17.05 -13.64 5.56
C ASP A 46 -17.57 -13.70 4.12
N GLY A 47 -17.35 -12.65 3.31
CA GLY A 47 -17.87 -12.56 1.94
C GLY A 47 -19.35 -12.23 1.85
N VAL A 48 -19.99 -11.92 2.98
CA VAL A 48 -21.41 -11.62 3.14
C VAL A 48 -21.60 -10.18 3.63
N SER A 49 -20.91 -9.83 4.71
CA SER A 49 -20.96 -8.52 5.37
C SER A 49 -19.79 -7.67 4.88
N PHE A 50 -20.11 -6.58 4.17
CA PHE A 50 -19.10 -5.67 3.62
C PHE A 50 -19.07 -4.35 4.37
N LYS A 51 -17.88 -3.91 4.74
CA LYS A 51 -17.60 -2.64 5.40
C LYS A 51 -16.67 -1.78 4.54
N HIS A 52 -16.54 -0.52 4.92
CA HIS A 52 -15.67 0.44 4.25
C HIS A 52 -14.77 1.12 5.28
N ALA A 53 -13.57 1.46 4.84
CA ALA A 53 -12.62 2.31 5.55
C ALA A 53 -11.98 3.28 4.55
N ASP A 54 -11.56 4.44 5.04
CA ASP A 54 -10.86 5.45 4.25
C ASP A 54 -9.34 5.33 4.36
N SER A 55 -8.87 4.54 5.33
CA SER A 55 -7.46 4.23 5.56
C SER A 55 -7.26 2.79 6.09
N PHE A 56 -6.01 2.30 6.08
CA PHE A 56 -5.71 0.93 6.51
C PHE A 56 -5.79 0.77 8.04
N ASP A 57 -5.50 1.82 8.80
CA ASP A 57 -5.55 1.85 10.26
C ASP A 57 -6.97 1.69 10.83
N GLU A 58 -7.99 2.12 10.07
CA GLU A 58 -9.42 1.94 10.36
C GLU A 58 -9.91 0.49 10.18
N VAL A 59 -9.13 -0.38 9.50
CA VAL A 59 -9.46 -1.80 9.39
C VAL A 59 -9.28 -2.46 10.77
N PRO A 60 -10.30 -3.11 11.34
CA PRO A 60 -10.29 -3.58 12.72
C PRO A 60 -9.52 -4.90 12.90
N ALA A 61 -8.38 -5.07 12.22
CA ALA A 61 -7.50 -6.24 12.32
C ALA A 61 -6.55 -6.13 13.51
N GLY A 62 -6.51 -7.15 14.37
CA GLY A 62 -5.64 -7.20 15.55
C GLY A 62 -4.32 -7.96 15.33
N PRO A 63 -3.48 -8.02 16.37
CA PRO A 63 -2.28 -8.85 16.35
C PRO A 63 -2.61 -10.30 15.99
N GLY A 64 -1.89 -10.88 15.03
CA GLY A 64 -2.10 -12.24 14.53
C GLY A 64 -3.15 -12.38 13.43
N ASP A 65 -3.97 -11.36 13.18
CA ASP A 65 -4.92 -11.37 12.07
C ASP A 65 -4.23 -11.19 10.71
N GLN A 66 -4.89 -11.62 9.65
CA GLN A 66 -4.37 -11.58 8.28
C GLN A 66 -5.20 -10.65 7.41
N LEU A 67 -4.56 -9.72 6.70
CA LEU A 67 -5.20 -8.81 5.75
C LEU A 67 -4.69 -9.09 4.33
N PHE A 68 -5.58 -9.57 3.47
CA PHE A 68 -5.34 -9.81 2.05
C PHE A 68 -5.89 -8.67 1.20
N VAL A 69 -5.05 -8.04 0.38
CA VAL A 69 -5.43 -6.90 -0.47
C VAL A 69 -5.06 -7.13 -1.93
N ASP A 70 -5.79 -6.49 -2.84
CA ASP A 70 -5.43 -6.44 -4.25
C ASP A 70 -4.16 -5.60 -4.48
N THR A 71 -4.12 -4.41 -3.89
CA THR A 71 -3.04 -3.43 -4.08
C THR A 71 -2.79 -2.61 -2.82
N ILE A 72 -1.58 -2.06 -2.72
CA ILE A 72 -1.19 -1.11 -1.66
C ILE A 72 -0.79 0.19 -2.36
N PRO A 73 -1.59 1.25 -2.34
CA PRO A 73 -1.17 2.54 -2.87
C PRO A 73 0.02 3.13 -2.10
N LEU A 74 0.89 3.89 -2.78
CA LEU A 74 2.04 4.52 -2.11
C LEU A 74 1.62 5.50 -1.01
N SER A 75 0.53 6.24 -1.21
CA SER A 75 -0.03 7.19 -0.24
C SER A 75 -0.53 6.54 1.05
N HIS A 76 -0.82 5.24 1.02
CA HIS A 76 -1.31 4.48 2.17
C HIS A 76 -0.24 3.62 2.84
N THR A 77 1.02 3.81 2.45
CA THR A 77 2.12 3.02 2.99
C THR A 77 2.22 3.13 4.51
N ASP A 78 2.00 4.32 5.09
CA ASP A 78 2.07 4.51 6.55
C ASP A 78 0.96 3.74 7.28
N GLY A 79 -0.27 3.76 6.78
CA GLY A 79 -1.35 2.97 7.37
C GLY A 79 -1.08 1.45 7.33
N VAL A 80 -0.39 0.96 6.28
CA VAL A 80 0.04 -0.46 6.25
C VAL A 80 1.18 -0.71 7.23
N LEU A 81 2.13 0.22 7.38
CA LEU A 81 3.20 0.10 8.38
C LEU A 81 2.63 0.00 9.80
N ASP A 82 1.60 0.79 10.11
CA ASP A 82 0.97 0.75 11.43
C ASP A 82 0.24 -0.57 11.70
N LEU A 83 -0.39 -1.16 10.67
CA LEU A 83 -0.92 -2.52 10.77
C LEU A 83 0.18 -3.56 11.07
N LEU A 84 1.31 -3.48 10.37
CA LEU A 84 2.44 -4.40 10.60
C LEU A 84 3.00 -4.25 12.03
N ARG A 85 3.15 -3.02 12.53
CA ARG A 85 3.61 -2.73 13.91
C ARG A 85 2.64 -3.23 14.98
N ARG A 86 1.34 -3.24 14.69
CA ARG A 86 0.29 -3.86 15.52
C ARG A 86 0.33 -5.40 15.50
N GLY A 87 1.19 -6.02 14.69
CA GLY A 87 1.30 -7.47 14.56
C GLY A 87 0.28 -8.09 13.59
N VAL A 88 -0.33 -7.29 12.69
CA VAL A 88 -1.18 -7.79 11.62
C VAL A 88 -0.30 -8.32 10.48
N GLU A 89 -0.63 -9.47 9.91
CA GLU A 89 0.03 -9.98 8.72
C GLU A 89 -0.65 -9.44 7.46
N VAL A 90 0.06 -8.61 6.69
CA VAL A 90 -0.48 -8.02 5.45
C VAL A 90 0.04 -8.77 4.23
N TYR A 91 -0.85 -9.09 3.30
CA TYR A 91 -0.61 -9.83 2.07
C TYR A 91 -1.18 -9.08 0.88
N TYR A 92 -0.38 -8.83 -0.15
CA TYR A 92 -0.87 -8.22 -1.39
C TYR A 92 -0.82 -9.19 -2.57
N LEU A 93 -1.76 -9.07 -3.49
CA LEU A 93 -1.83 -9.93 -4.67
C LEU A 93 -0.68 -9.62 -5.65
N ARG A 94 0.07 -10.65 -6.06
CA ARG A 94 1.22 -10.46 -6.97
C ARG A 94 0.82 -10.07 -8.38
N ARG A 95 -0.38 -10.47 -8.83
CA ARG A 95 -0.88 -10.28 -10.20
C ARG A 95 -2.36 -9.91 -10.20
N LEU A 96 -2.67 -8.63 -10.40
CA LEU A 96 -4.05 -8.11 -10.44
C LEU A 96 -4.92 -8.76 -11.54
N THR A 97 -4.31 -9.26 -12.62
CA THR A 97 -5.03 -9.98 -13.68
C THR A 97 -5.75 -11.23 -13.18
N MET A 98 -5.32 -11.79 -12.05
CA MET A 98 -6.00 -12.93 -11.42
C MET A 98 -7.39 -12.57 -10.91
N ILE A 99 -7.62 -11.35 -10.43
CA ILE A 99 -8.95 -10.92 -9.97
C ILE A 99 -9.93 -11.00 -11.13
N ARG A 100 -9.54 -10.46 -12.30
CA ARG A 100 -10.37 -10.52 -13.51
C ARG A 100 -10.67 -11.98 -13.89
N LYS A 101 -9.66 -12.84 -13.94
CA LYS A 101 -9.82 -14.25 -14.31
C LYS A 101 -10.78 -14.97 -13.35
N ARG A 102 -10.57 -14.82 -12.03
CA ARG A 102 -11.45 -15.44 -11.02
C ARG A 102 -12.86 -14.88 -11.05
N ARG A 103 -13.02 -13.58 -11.29
CA ARG A 103 -14.33 -12.95 -11.42
C ARG A 103 -15.13 -13.53 -12.59
N GLU A 104 -14.47 -13.75 -13.73
CA GLU A 104 -15.07 -14.38 -14.92
C GLU A 104 -15.46 -15.84 -14.64
N GLU A 105 -14.56 -16.64 -14.02
CA GLU A 105 -14.81 -18.03 -13.65
C GLU A 105 -16.00 -18.18 -12.68
N LEU A 106 -16.10 -17.28 -11.69
CA LEU A 106 -17.18 -17.26 -10.70
C LEU A 106 -18.45 -16.55 -11.20
N ARG A 107 -18.46 -16.05 -12.44
CA ARG A 107 -19.56 -15.28 -13.05
C ARG A 107 -20.02 -14.10 -12.19
N LEU A 108 -19.05 -13.43 -11.55
CA LEU A 108 -19.30 -12.29 -10.67
C LEU A 108 -19.30 -10.96 -11.46
N PRO A 109 -20.15 -9.98 -11.08
CA PRO A 109 -20.15 -8.67 -11.72
C PRO A 109 -18.91 -7.85 -11.31
N LYS A 110 -18.46 -6.94 -12.18
CA LYS A 110 -17.35 -6.01 -11.89
C LYS A 110 -17.78 -4.95 -10.86
N THR A 111 -17.61 -5.28 -9.59
CA THR A 111 -17.94 -4.47 -8.42
C THR A 111 -16.91 -4.74 -7.33
N ALA A 112 -16.74 -3.82 -6.36
CA ALA A 112 -15.83 -4.04 -5.23
C ALA A 112 -16.15 -5.35 -4.48
N ARG A 113 -17.43 -5.66 -4.27
CA ARG A 113 -17.86 -6.94 -3.65
C ARG A 113 -17.48 -8.15 -4.51
N GLY A 114 -17.65 -8.06 -5.83
CA GLY A 114 -17.26 -9.11 -6.77
C GLY A 114 -15.75 -9.32 -6.80
N ASP A 115 -14.97 -8.24 -6.73
CA ASP A 115 -13.51 -8.28 -6.71
C ASP A 115 -13.00 -8.87 -5.39
N ILE A 116 -13.62 -8.52 -4.25
CA ILE A 116 -13.31 -9.13 -2.94
C ILE A 116 -13.66 -10.62 -2.92
N LYS A 117 -14.84 -11.02 -3.42
CA LYS A 117 -15.18 -12.46 -3.53
C LYS A 117 -14.20 -13.21 -4.44
N SER A 118 -13.73 -12.56 -5.49
CA SER A 118 -12.68 -13.10 -6.35
C SER A 118 -11.36 -13.24 -5.60
N LEU A 119 -10.94 -12.23 -4.82
CA LEU A 119 -9.76 -12.30 -3.94
C LEU A 119 -9.86 -13.46 -2.93
N MET A 120 -11.01 -13.66 -2.30
CA MET A 120 -11.27 -14.75 -1.34
C MET A 120 -11.10 -16.14 -1.96
N SER A 121 -11.33 -16.28 -3.26
CA SER A 121 -11.16 -17.54 -4.00
C SER A 121 -9.73 -17.82 -4.46
N ILE A 122 -8.81 -16.86 -4.29
CA ILE A 122 -7.41 -17.01 -4.68
C ILE A 122 -6.63 -17.68 -3.54
N GLU A 123 -5.86 -18.71 -3.88
CA GLU A 123 -4.99 -19.40 -2.93
C GLU A 123 -3.86 -18.49 -2.41
N ASP A 124 -3.53 -18.62 -1.12
CA ASP A 124 -2.55 -17.79 -0.40
C ASP A 124 -1.17 -17.69 -1.10
N ARG A 125 -0.73 -18.73 -1.83
CA ARG A 125 0.55 -18.74 -2.57
C ARG A 125 0.70 -17.62 -3.61
N TRP A 126 -0.42 -17.10 -4.11
CA TRP A 126 -0.44 -16.01 -5.09
C TRP A 126 -0.29 -14.62 -4.46
N PHE A 127 -0.35 -14.55 -3.14
CA PHE A 127 -0.09 -13.35 -2.39
C PHE A 127 1.39 -13.27 -1.99
N LYS A 128 1.83 -12.05 -1.72
CA LYS A 128 3.15 -11.79 -1.14
C LYS A 128 2.94 -11.15 0.23
N ARG A 129 3.53 -11.76 1.25
CA ARG A 129 3.63 -11.16 2.58
C ARG A 129 4.41 -9.85 2.49
N VAL A 130 3.84 -8.80 3.05
CA VAL A 130 4.43 -7.46 3.14
C VAL A 130 5.33 -7.41 4.37
N THR A 131 6.45 -6.72 4.25
CA THR A 131 7.36 -6.40 5.35
C THR A 131 7.59 -4.89 5.40
N GLU A 132 7.99 -4.35 6.55
CA GLU A 132 8.32 -2.91 6.69
C GLU A 132 9.40 -2.50 5.67
N ASP A 133 10.49 -3.25 5.60
CA ASP A 133 11.58 -3.01 4.62
C ASP A 133 11.09 -3.04 3.17
N PHE A 134 10.07 -3.85 2.85
CA PHE A 134 9.48 -3.86 1.51
C PHE A 134 8.82 -2.54 1.17
N LEU A 135 8.07 -2.00 2.12
CA LEU A 135 7.36 -0.76 1.97
C LEU A 135 8.32 0.43 1.91
N VAL A 136 9.37 0.43 2.75
CA VAL A 136 10.45 1.43 2.73
C VAL A 136 11.15 1.43 1.37
N LEU A 137 11.67 0.28 0.93
CA LEU A 137 12.37 0.17 -0.36
C LEU A 137 11.47 0.59 -1.53
N ARG A 138 10.18 0.20 -1.50
CA ARG A 138 9.21 0.58 -2.52
C ARG A 138 8.99 2.10 -2.57
N ARG A 139 8.92 2.78 -1.42
CA ARG A 139 8.79 4.24 -1.33
C ARG A 139 10.02 4.95 -1.89
N MET A 140 11.22 4.47 -1.55
CA MET A 140 12.48 5.02 -2.06
C MET A 140 12.60 4.87 -3.58
N ILE A 141 12.29 3.68 -4.12
CA ILE A 141 12.28 3.45 -5.58
C ILE A 141 11.28 4.38 -6.28
N ALA A 142 10.10 4.60 -5.69
CA ALA A 142 9.12 5.51 -6.25
C ALA A 142 9.60 6.97 -6.27
N ALA A 143 10.24 7.43 -5.17
CA ALA A 143 10.86 8.74 -5.09
C ALA A 143 11.96 8.90 -6.15
N TYR A 144 12.86 7.91 -6.28
CA TYR A 144 13.92 7.92 -7.29
C TYR A 144 13.37 8.01 -8.71
N ARG A 145 12.33 7.23 -9.04
CA ARG A 145 11.65 7.32 -10.36
C ARG A 145 10.97 8.68 -10.58
N SER A 146 10.58 9.38 -9.53
CA SER A 146 10.08 10.75 -9.64
C SER A 146 11.20 11.70 -10.01
N LEU A 147 12.33 11.65 -9.30
CA LEU A 147 13.52 12.45 -9.60
C LEU A 147 14.03 12.21 -11.01
N LEU A 148 14.15 10.94 -11.43
CA LEU A 148 14.57 10.56 -12.78
C LEU A 148 13.68 11.16 -13.88
N ARG A 149 12.35 11.20 -13.66
CA ARG A 149 11.41 11.82 -14.60
C ARG A 149 11.62 13.33 -14.68
N THR A 150 11.80 13.98 -13.53
CA THR A 150 12.10 15.42 -13.48
C THR A 150 13.44 15.73 -14.15
N HIS A 151 14.46 14.89 -13.93
CA HIS A 151 15.78 15.03 -14.54
C HIS A 151 15.69 14.95 -16.05
N GLN A 152 14.99 13.93 -16.57
CA GLN A 152 14.76 13.80 -18.01
C GLN A 152 14.05 15.02 -18.60
N GLN A 153 13.06 15.58 -17.88
CA GLN A 153 12.37 16.81 -18.31
C GLN A 153 13.31 18.02 -18.33
N LEU A 154 14.15 18.19 -17.32
CA LEU A 154 15.11 19.29 -17.26
C LEU A 154 16.20 19.17 -18.33
N ILE A 155 16.72 17.96 -18.57
CA ILE A 155 17.69 17.70 -19.64
C ILE A 155 17.10 18.02 -21.02
N ASN A 156 15.85 17.63 -21.26
CA ASN A 156 15.18 17.93 -22.53
C ASN A 156 15.02 19.45 -22.74
N LYS A 157 14.66 20.19 -21.67
CA LYS A 157 14.60 21.65 -21.71
C LYS A 157 15.98 22.27 -21.93
N TYR A 158 17.00 21.82 -21.19
CA TYR A 158 18.37 22.30 -21.30
C TYR A 158 18.92 22.18 -22.73
N LYS A 159 18.64 21.07 -23.41
CA LYS A 159 19.03 20.85 -24.82
C LYS A 159 18.39 21.87 -25.77
N ALA A 160 17.17 22.31 -25.49
CA ALA A 160 16.41 23.26 -26.30
C ALA A 160 16.78 24.73 -26.06
N LEU A 161 17.56 25.05 -25.02
CA LEU A 161 17.95 26.41 -24.66
C LEU A 161 19.26 26.87 -25.30
N SER A 162 19.43 28.19 -25.44
CA SER A 162 20.70 28.83 -25.79
C SER A 162 21.74 28.71 -24.66
N GLU A 163 23.02 28.94 -24.95
CA GLU A 163 24.08 28.81 -23.94
C GLU A 163 23.91 29.73 -22.73
N ALA A 164 23.40 30.95 -22.93
CA ALA A 164 23.15 31.89 -21.84
C ALA A 164 22.04 31.38 -20.91
N GLU A 165 20.96 30.82 -21.48
CA GLU A 165 19.82 30.28 -20.74
C GLU A 165 20.15 28.94 -20.06
N ARG A 166 21.05 28.15 -20.66
CA ARG A 166 21.57 26.90 -20.06
C ARG A 166 22.22 27.13 -18.71
N LYS A 167 22.90 28.27 -18.51
CA LYS A 167 23.51 28.63 -17.22
C LYS A 167 22.48 28.72 -16.08
N VAL A 168 21.22 29.03 -16.41
CA VAL A 168 20.12 29.12 -15.42
C VAL A 168 19.64 27.72 -14.98
N LEU A 169 19.54 26.76 -15.90
CA LEU A 169 19.04 25.41 -15.58
C LEU A 169 20.10 24.47 -15.00
N ARG A 170 21.39 24.73 -15.27
CA ARG A 170 22.49 23.85 -14.85
C ARG A 170 22.52 23.57 -13.34
N PRO A 171 22.35 24.57 -12.44
CA PRO A 171 22.33 24.31 -11.01
C PRO A 171 21.19 23.38 -10.57
N ALA A 172 20.01 23.51 -11.16
CA ALA A 172 18.86 22.66 -10.85
C ALA A 172 19.08 21.20 -11.29
N ILE A 173 19.73 20.99 -12.44
CA ILE A 173 20.11 19.65 -12.92
C ILE A 173 21.12 19.01 -11.96
N ASN A 174 22.20 19.72 -11.62
CA ASN A 174 23.24 19.21 -10.73
C ASN A 174 22.67 18.85 -9.35
N SER A 175 21.85 19.72 -8.76
CA SER A 175 21.22 19.45 -7.46
C SER A 175 20.31 18.22 -7.52
N LEU A 176 19.63 17.99 -8.65
CA LEU A 176 18.79 16.82 -8.82
C LEU A 176 19.60 15.53 -8.99
N GLU A 177 20.73 15.58 -9.70
CA GLU A 177 21.68 14.47 -9.83
C GLU A 177 22.25 14.07 -8.47
N GLU A 178 22.66 15.04 -7.64
CA GLU A 178 23.13 14.80 -6.27
C GLU A 178 22.05 14.12 -5.40
N GLN A 179 20.79 14.56 -5.49
CA GLN A 179 19.67 13.93 -4.79
C GLN A 179 19.41 12.50 -5.28
N MET A 180 19.53 12.27 -6.60
CA MET A 180 19.39 10.94 -7.18
C MET A 180 20.49 10.00 -6.69
N ASP A 181 21.75 10.44 -6.67
CA ASP A 181 22.88 9.66 -6.19
C ASP A 181 22.76 9.31 -4.71
N ALA A 182 22.37 10.29 -3.88
CA ALA A 182 22.13 10.07 -2.46
C ALA A 182 21.05 9.01 -2.23
N LEU A 183 19.92 9.12 -2.95
CA LEU A 183 18.83 8.16 -2.83
C LEU A 183 19.19 6.78 -3.41
N ALA A 184 19.95 6.72 -4.49
CA ALA A 184 20.45 5.46 -5.07
C ALA A 184 21.35 4.70 -4.07
N LYS A 185 22.24 5.41 -3.36
CA LYS A 185 23.07 4.83 -2.30
C LYS A 185 22.23 4.25 -1.17
N GLN A 186 21.22 5.00 -0.71
CA GLN A 186 20.31 4.49 0.33
C GLN A 186 19.51 3.27 -0.15
N ILE A 187 19.04 3.26 -1.40
CA ILE A 187 18.35 2.10 -2.00
C ILE A 187 19.29 0.89 -2.03
N ALA A 188 20.56 1.07 -2.42
CA ALA A 188 21.54 -0.01 -2.47
C ALA A 188 21.80 -0.60 -1.08
N VAL A 189 21.96 0.24 -0.05
CA VAL A 189 22.13 -0.22 1.34
C VAL A 189 20.93 -1.05 1.80
N GLU A 190 19.72 -0.54 1.57
CA GLU A 190 18.49 -1.21 2.01
C GLU A 190 18.22 -2.51 1.23
N ALA A 191 18.51 -2.51 -0.06
CA ALA A 191 18.46 -3.71 -0.89
C ALA A 191 19.50 -4.75 -0.45
N GLY A 192 20.72 -4.32 -0.11
CA GLY A 192 21.82 -5.18 0.31
C GLY A 192 21.60 -5.85 1.66
N ARG A 193 20.88 -5.20 2.59
CA ARG A 193 20.41 -5.83 3.84
C ARG A 193 19.47 -7.00 3.57
N ARG A 194 18.59 -6.84 2.57
CA ARG A 194 17.53 -7.80 2.26
C ARG A 194 17.95 -8.91 1.32
N TYR A 195 18.82 -8.60 0.38
CA TYR A 195 19.31 -9.52 -0.63
C TYR A 195 20.83 -9.51 -0.66
N PRO A 196 21.51 -10.06 0.38
CA PRO A 196 22.97 -10.06 0.47
C PRO A 196 23.65 -10.71 -0.74
N ALA A 197 22.94 -11.60 -1.44
CA ALA A 197 23.40 -12.24 -2.67
C ALA A 197 23.75 -11.24 -3.79
N TYR A 198 23.11 -10.06 -3.83
CA TYR A 198 23.41 -9.03 -4.83
C TYR A 198 24.56 -8.10 -4.44
N ASN A 199 25.04 -8.14 -3.19
CA ASN A 199 26.22 -7.36 -2.77
C ASN A 199 27.52 -7.87 -3.41
N ARG A 200 27.55 -9.14 -3.85
CA ARG A 200 28.73 -9.78 -4.46
C ARG A 200 28.96 -9.45 -5.93
N LEU A 201 28.12 -8.60 -6.53
CA LEU A 201 28.23 -8.21 -7.95
C LEU A 201 28.88 -6.83 -8.14
N VAL A 202 29.27 -6.18 -7.04
CA VAL A 202 29.83 -4.81 -7.02
C VAL A 202 31.30 -4.81 -6.55
N ASP A 203 31.85 -5.98 -6.22
CA ASP A 203 33.28 -6.21 -5.99
C ASP A 203 33.92 -6.78 -7.26
#